data_AF-D4ZEV0-F1
#
_entry.id   AF-D4ZEV0-F1
#
_cell.length_a   1.000
_cell.length_b   1.000
_cell.length_c   1.000
_cell.angle_alpha   90.00
_cell.angle_beta   90.00
_cell.angle_gamma   90.00
#
_symmetry.space_group_name_H-M   'P 1'
#
loop_
_entity.id
_entity.type
_entity.pdbx_description
1 polymer ?
#
loop_
_entity_poly.entity_id
_entity_poly.type
_entity_poly.pdbx_seq_one_letter_code
_entity_poly.pdbx_strand_id
1 'polypeptide(L)'
;MQVAPMKYANLISFTLATSLLSSIPVMAQENQFYDEQSSQTYQIGIMIQAISAALAKPKDPDSLDTISRYGTDSRYYVMIRGWLVQELLGVQSQLDASHANEAESETKLKFIDKVTFLHEAIGRIDLE
;
A
#
# COMPACT_ATOMS: atom_id res chain seq x y z
N MET A 1 -74.31 -3.98 18.79
CA MET A 1 -73.75 -2.64 19.06
C MET A 1 -73.43 -2.03 17.70
N GLN A 2 -74.36 -1.25 17.15
CA GLN A 2 -74.33 -0.77 15.76
C GLN A 2 -74.01 0.72 15.75
N VAL A 3 -73.02 1.09 14.94
CA VAL A 3 -72.42 2.42 14.86
C VAL A 3 -72.87 3.11 13.57
N ALA A 4 -72.93 4.45 13.62
CA ALA A 4 -72.99 5.45 12.53
C ALA A 4 -74.41 5.82 12.03
N PRO A 5 -74.69 7.07 11.57
CA PRO A 5 -73.79 7.90 10.75
C PRO A 5 -73.79 9.44 10.96
N MET A 6 -72.66 10.08 10.64
CA MET A 6 -72.62 11.46 10.12
C MET A 6 -71.65 11.45 8.93
N LYS A 7 -72.18 11.37 7.70
CA LYS A 7 -72.54 12.47 6.79
C LYS A 7 -71.34 13.27 6.29
N TYR A 8 -71.02 12.98 5.03
CA TYR A 8 -70.03 13.57 4.14
C TYR A 8 -70.23 15.08 3.93
N ALA A 9 -69.13 15.83 3.95
CA ALA A 9 -69.05 17.15 3.34
C ALA A 9 -67.79 17.20 2.46
N ASN A 10 -68.02 17.19 1.15
CA ASN A 10 -67.03 17.54 0.14
C ASN A 10 -66.79 19.05 0.17
N LEU A 11 -65.53 19.49 0.26
CA LEU A 11 -65.10 20.74 -0.36
C LEU A 11 -63.71 20.56 -0.96
N ILE A 12 -63.67 20.59 -2.28
CA ILE A 12 -62.49 20.71 -3.11
C ILE A 12 -61.90 22.11 -2.86
N SER A 13 -60.62 22.20 -2.53
CA SER A 13 -59.84 23.40 -2.76
C SER A 13 -58.41 23.01 -3.09
N PHE A 14 -58.14 23.01 -4.40
CA PHE A 14 -56.80 23.15 -4.94
C PHE A 14 -56.22 24.47 -4.45
N THR A 15 -55.06 24.44 -3.80
CA THR A 15 -54.19 25.62 -3.77
C THR A 15 -52.76 25.17 -4.01
N LEU A 16 -52.21 25.75 -5.06
CA LEU A 16 -51.00 25.42 -5.77
C LEU A 16 -49.79 26.04 -5.07
N ALA A 17 -48.72 25.25 -4.97
CA ALA A 17 -47.29 25.60 -4.97
C ALA A 17 -46.78 26.79 -4.13
N THR A 18 -45.80 26.52 -3.27
CA THR A 18 -44.38 26.88 -3.55
C THR A 18 -43.49 26.25 -2.49
N SER A 19 -43.01 25.03 -2.75
CA SER A 19 -41.86 24.47 -2.06
C SER A 19 -40.60 25.13 -2.61
N LEU A 20 -40.00 26.03 -1.85
CA LEU A 20 -38.65 26.53 -2.08
C LEU A 20 -37.68 25.35 -1.94
N LEU A 21 -37.37 24.69 -3.06
CA LEU A 21 -36.18 23.86 -3.17
C LEU A 21 -34.97 24.79 -3.06
N SER A 22 -34.41 24.89 -1.85
CA SER A 22 -33.04 25.35 -1.70
C SER A 22 -32.14 24.33 -2.41
N SER A 23 -31.76 24.67 -3.63
CA SER A 23 -30.79 23.94 -4.43
C SER A 23 -29.45 23.99 -3.68
N ILE A 24 -29.10 22.91 -2.98
CA ILE A 24 -27.72 22.72 -2.54
C ILE A 24 -26.93 22.44 -3.82
N PRO A 25 -25.99 23.31 -4.22
CA PRO A 25 -25.12 22.98 -5.33
C PRO A 25 -24.25 21.79 -4.91
N VAL A 26 -24.52 20.61 -5.46
CA VAL A 26 -23.58 19.48 -5.47
C VAL A 26 -22.46 19.87 -6.43
N MET A 27 -21.50 20.64 -5.94
CA MET A 27 -20.30 21.00 -6.68
C MET A 27 -19.16 20.05 -6.28
N ALA A 28 -18.79 19.19 -7.23
CA ALA A 28 -17.40 18.78 -7.50
C ALA A 28 -16.55 18.22 -6.34
N GLN A 29 -17.05 17.26 -5.55
CA GLN A 29 -16.22 16.54 -4.57
C GLN A 29 -15.67 15.19 -5.08
N GLU A 30 -16.06 14.73 -6.27
CA GLU A 30 -15.73 13.38 -6.75
C GLU A 30 -14.40 13.28 -7.53
N ASN A 31 -13.91 14.36 -8.16
CA ASN A 31 -12.74 14.28 -9.04
C ASN A 31 -11.36 14.32 -8.34
N GLN A 32 -11.23 14.89 -7.15
CA GLN A 32 -9.91 15.01 -6.50
C GLN A 32 -9.39 13.69 -5.94
N PHE A 33 -10.28 12.77 -5.59
CA PHE A 33 -9.92 11.50 -4.98
C PHE A 33 -9.25 10.53 -5.97
N TYR A 34 -9.69 10.54 -7.23
CA TYR A 34 -9.12 9.68 -8.28
C TYR A 34 -7.72 10.13 -8.72
N ASP A 35 -7.49 11.43 -8.84
CA ASP A 35 -6.18 11.97 -9.24
C ASP A 35 -5.12 11.70 -8.17
N GLU A 36 -5.44 11.89 -6.89
CA GLU A 36 -4.50 11.63 -5.78
C GLU A 36 -4.17 10.14 -5.63
N GLN A 37 -5.16 9.25 -5.76
CA GLN A 37 -4.95 7.81 -5.68
C GLN A 37 -4.12 7.27 -6.86
N SER A 38 -4.30 7.83 -8.06
CA SER A 38 -3.49 7.49 -9.24
C SER A 38 -2.02 7.90 -9.04
N SER A 39 -1.80 9.09 -8.46
CA SER A 39 -0.47 9.60 -8.13
C SER A 39 0.21 8.72 -7.06
N GLN A 40 -0.50 8.36 -6.00
CA GLN A 40 0.03 7.49 -4.95
C GLN A 40 0.42 6.10 -5.49
N THR A 41 -0.43 5.51 -6.33
CA THR A 41 -0.15 4.21 -6.97
C THR A 41 1.12 4.27 -7.82
N TYR A 42 1.27 5.36 -8.59
CA TYR A 42 2.48 5.58 -9.38
C TYR A 42 3.74 5.69 -8.51
N GLN A 43 3.68 6.48 -7.44
CA GLN A 43 4.81 6.62 -6.50
C GLN A 43 5.19 5.29 -5.85
N ILE A 44 4.20 4.46 -5.48
CA ILE A 44 4.46 3.12 -4.96
C ILE A 44 5.17 2.26 -6.01
N GLY A 45 4.73 2.32 -7.27
CA GLY A 45 5.38 1.61 -8.37
C GLY A 45 6.86 2.00 -8.54
N ILE A 46 7.17 3.29 -8.52
CA ILE A 46 8.55 3.80 -8.61
C ILE A 46 9.40 3.33 -7.43
N MET A 47 8.86 3.41 -6.20
CA MET A 47 9.53 2.92 -5.01
C MET A 47 9.84 1.42 -5.10
N ILE A 48 8.85 0.59 -5.47
CA ILE A 48 9.06 -0.87 -5.57
C ILE A 48 10.12 -1.20 -6.63
N GLN A 49 10.13 -0.49 -7.75
CA GLN A 49 11.17 -0.65 -8.77
C GLN A 49 12.56 -0.28 -8.22
N ALA A 50 12.67 0.82 -7.47
CA ALA A 50 13.93 1.24 -6.88
C ALA A 50 14.46 0.24 -5.85
N ILE A 51 13.59 -0.26 -4.96
CA ILE A 51 13.97 -1.29 -3.97
C ILE A 51 14.37 -2.59 -4.68
N SER A 52 13.62 -3.01 -5.69
CA SER A 52 13.94 -4.21 -6.49
C SER A 52 15.33 -4.10 -7.14
N ALA A 53 15.64 -2.94 -7.73
CA ALA A 53 16.95 -2.67 -8.32
C ALA A 53 18.07 -2.70 -7.27
N ALA A 54 17.84 -2.15 -6.07
CA ALA A 54 18.78 -2.19 -4.96
C ALA A 54 19.04 -3.63 -4.47
N LEU A 55 17.98 -4.43 -4.31
CA LEU A 55 18.08 -5.84 -3.92
C LEU A 55 18.84 -6.71 -4.94
N ALA A 56 18.86 -6.31 -6.22
CA ALA A 56 19.62 -6.97 -7.26
C ALA A 56 21.12 -6.62 -7.25
N LYS A 57 21.51 -5.54 -6.53
CA LYS A 57 22.88 -5.02 -6.49
C LYS A 57 23.35 -4.82 -5.03
N PRO A 58 23.51 -5.89 -4.24
CA PRO A 58 23.87 -5.80 -2.82
C PRO A 58 25.26 -5.19 -2.55
N LYS A 59 26.14 -5.12 -3.56
CA LYS A 59 27.49 -4.50 -3.46
C LYS A 59 27.53 -3.04 -3.88
N ASP A 60 26.43 -2.51 -4.41
CA ASP A 60 26.32 -1.11 -4.77
C ASP A 60 26.07 -0.30 -3.49
N PRO A 61 26.92 0.67 -3.15
CA PRO A 61 26.76 1.47 -1.93
C PRO A 61 25.41 2.21 -1.88
N ASP A 62 24.85 2.58 -3.03
CA ASP A 62 23.57 3.30 -3.09
C ASP A 62 22.35 2.39 -2.79
N SER A 63 22.53 1.07 -2.78
CA SER A 63 21.45 0.11 -2.54
C SER A 63 20.93 0.18 -1.11
N LEU A 64 21.82 0.24 -0.11
CA LEU A 64 21.41 0.37 1.30
C LEU A 64 20.72 1.71 1.55
N ASP A 65 21.22 2.80 0.96
CA ASP A 65 20.60 4.12 1.11
C ASP A 65 19.23 4.20 0.44
N THR A 66 19.05 3.52 -0.69
CA THR A 66 17.74 3.40 -1.36
C THR A 66 16.75 2.64 -0.48
N ILE A 67 17.15 1.49 0.07
CA ILE A 67 16.28 0.69 0.95
C ILE A 67 15.98 1.44 2.24
N SER A 68 16.97 2.09 2.84
CA SER A 68 16.80 2.89 4.06
C SER A 68 15.81 4.03 3.82
N ARG A 69 15.98 4.81 2.74
CA ARG A 69 15.10 5.95 2.41
C ARG A 69 13.63 5.56 2.32
N TYR A 70 13.31 4.45 1.65
CA TYR A 70 11.93 4.02 1.50
C TYR A 70 11.44 3.18 2.67
N GLY A 71 12.32 2.38 3.27
CA GLY A 71 12.00 1.48 4.37
C GLY A 71 11.68 2.20 5.68
N THR A 72 12.26 3.37 5.93
CA THR A 72 11.93 4.20 7.11
C THR A 72 10.70 5.08 6.89
N ASP A 73 10.10 5.08 5.69
CA ASP A 73 8.82 5.74 5.47
C ASP A 73 7.70 4.94 6.13
N SER A 74 7.09 5.51 7.17
CA SER A 74 6.06 4.84 7.97
C SER A 74 4.86 4.33 7.16
N ARG A 75 4.59 4.93 5.98
CA ARG A 75 3.51 4.50 5.08
C ARG A 75 3.78 3.13 4.45
N TYR A 76 5.05 2.79 4.29
CA TYR A 76 5.49 1.61 3.54
C TYR A 76 6.33 0.64 4.38
N TYR A 77 6.76 1.04 5.58
CA TYR A 77 7.61 0.27 6.49
C TYR A 77 7.19 -1.19 6.61
N VAL A 78 5.93 -1.47 6.96
CA VAL A 78 5.44 -2.85 7.17
C VAL A 78 5.57 -3.69 5.89
N MET A 79 5.24 -3.09 4.74
CA MET A 79 5.32 -3.78 3.44
C MET A 79 6.78 -4.07 3.07
N ILE A 80 7.65 -3.06 3.17
CA ILE A 80 9.06 -3.18 2.79
C ILE A 80 9.77 -4.16 3.73
N ARG A 81 9.61 -4.01 5.04
CA ARG A 81 10.18 -4.92 6.03
C ARG A 81 9.71 -6.36 5.83
N GLY A 82 8.41 -6.55 5.57
CA GLY A 82 7.86 -7.87 5.27
C GLY A 82 8.50 -8.50 4.04
N TRP A 83 8.67 -7.73 2.97
CA TRP A 83 9.35 -8.19 1.75
C TRP A 83 10.83 -8.53 2.02
N LEU A 84 11.59 -7.68 2.71
CA LEU A 84 13.00 -7.95 3.03
C LEU A 84 13.16 -9.23 3.84
N VAL A 85 12.29 -9.46 4.83
CA VAL A 85 12.30 -10.70 5.63
C VAL A 85 12.00 -11.93 4.78
N GLN A 86 11.02 -11.85 3.88
CA GLN A 86 10.70 -12.95 2.97
C GLN A 86 11.86 -13.26 2.01
N GLU A 87 12.48 -12.24 1.44
CA GLU A 87 13.66 -12.39 0.60
C GLU A 87 14.81 -13.03 1.39
N LEU A 88 15.07 -12.57 2.63
CA LEU A 88 16.09 -13.14 3.51
C LEU A 88 15.87 -14.63 3.75
N LEU A 89 14.65 -15.03 4.11
CA LEU A 89 14.31 -16.43 4.33
C LEU A 89 14.50 -17.26 3.06
N GLY A 90 14.13 -16.72 1.89
CA GLY A 90 14.30 -17.38 0.59
C GLY A 90 15.77 -17.57 0.21
N VAL A 91 16.63 -16.56 0.44
CA VAL A 91 18.06 -16.65 0.16
C VAL A 91 18.77 -17.56 1.17
N GLN A 92 18.39 -17.50 2.46
CA GLN A 92 18.93 -18.39 3.48
C GLN A 92 18.62 -19.85 3.17
N SER A 93 17.40 -20.16 2.75
CA SER A 93 17.02 -21.51 2.31
C SER A 93 17.88 -22.02 1.15
N GLN A 94 18.17 -21.16 0.16
CA GLN A 94 19.06 -21.50 -0.95
C GLN A 94 20.51 -21.71 -0.49
N LEU A 95 20.98 -20.89 0.45
CA LEU A 95 22.30 -21.03 1.05
C LEU A 95 22.42 -22.36 1.81
N ASP A 96 21.41 -22.71 2.61
CA ASP A 96 21.39 -23.95 3.39
C ASP A 96 21.31 -25.19 2.49
N ALA A 97 20.60 -25.10 1.37
CA ALA A 97 20.52 -26.16 0.35
C ALA A 97 21.79 -26.28 -0.49
N SER A 98 22.68 -25.28 -0.50
CA SER A 98 23.96 -25.34 -1.19
C SER A 98 24.93 -26.27 -0.43
N HIS A 99 24.91 -27.57 -0.78
CA HIS A 99 25.69 -28.62 -0.11
C HIS A 99 27.21 -28.35 -0.04
N ALA A 100 27.82 -28.88 1.02
CA ALA A 100 29.21 -28.69 1.50
C ALA A 100 30.38 -29.12 0.58
N ASN A 101 30.16 -29.40 -0.70
CA ASN A 101 31.22 -29.87 -1.60
C ASN A 101 32.04 -28.73 -2.24
N GLU A 102 31.59 -27.49 -2.09
CA GLU A 102 32.29 -26.31 -2.58
C GLU A 102 32.21 -25.22 -1.51
N ALA A 103 33.09 -25.29 -0.51
CA ALA A 103 33.16 -24.29 0.56
C ALA A 103 33.34 -22.84 0.02
N GLU A 104 33.72 -22.68 -1.25
CA GLU A 104 34.03 -21.42 -1.90
C GLU A 104 33.39 -21.27 -3.30
N SER A 105 32.28 -21.98 -3.58
CA SER A 105 31.57 -21.78 -4.84
C SER A 105 31.16 -20.31 -5.01
N GLU A 106 31.37 -19.71 -6.18
CA GLU A 106 30.95 -18.34 -6.48
C GLU A 106 29.46 -18.14 -6.18
N THR A 107 28.64 -19.15 -6.43
CA THR A 107 27.20 -19.15 -6.13
C THR A 107 26.93 -19.05 -4.63
N LYS A 108 27.66 -19.82 -3.82
CA LYS A 108 27.52 -19.80 -2.36
C LYS A 108 27.93 -18.45 -1.78
N LEU A 109 29.04 -17.89 -2.27
CA LEU A 109 29.48 -16.54 -1.90
C LEU A 109 28.44 -15.47 -2.24
N LYS A 110 27.78 -15.57 -3.40
CA LYS A 110 26.68 -14.66 -3.77
C LYS A 110 25.50 -14.75 -2.79
N PHE A 111 25.14 -15.94 -2.32
CA PHE A 111 24.10 -16.09 -1.31
C PHE A 111 24.52 -15.52 0.05
N ILE A 112 25.75 -15.76 0.49
CA ILE A 112 26.31 -15.18 1.73
C ILE A 112 26.30 -13.65 1.67
N ASP A 113 26.78 -13.08 0.56
CA ASP A 113 26.78 -11.63 0.33
C ASP A 113 25.36 -11.07 0.42
N LYS A 114 24.40 -11.75 -0.20
CA LYS A 114 23.00 -11.30 -0.21
C LYS A 114 22.31 -11.46 1.15
N VAL A 115 22.57 -12.54 1.90
CA VAL A 115 22.10 -12.70 3.29
C VAL A 115 22.64 -11.58 4.18
N THR A 116 23.93 -11.30 4.09
CA THR A 116 24.60 -10.26 4.88
C THR A 116 23.99 -8.89 4.59
N PHE A 117 23.84 -8.56 3.31
CA PHE A 117 23.20 -7.32 2.87
C PHE A 117 21.75 -7.19 3.36
N LEU A 118 20.95 -8.26 3.28
CA LEU A 118 19.55 -8.23 3.73
C LEU A 118 19.44 -8.05 5.25
N HIS A 119 20.33 -8.67 6.03
CA HIS A 119 20.40 -8.42 7.47
C HIS A 119 20.72 -6.96 7.78
N GLU A 120 21.71 -6.38 7.10
CA GLU A 120 22.08 -4.97 7.26
C GLU A 120 20.94 -4.03 6.86
N ALA A 121 20.28 -4.30 5.73
CA ALA A 121 19.16 -3.52 5.24
C ALA A 121 17.98 -3.52 6.22
N ILE A 122 17.60 -4.69 6.76
CA ILE A 122 16.55 -4.81 7.78
C ILE A 122 16.96 -4.08 9.06
N GLY A 123 18.20 -4.27 9.51
CA GLY A 123 18.71 -3.58 10.70
C GLY A 123 18.64 -2.06 10.56
N ARG A 124 19.01 -1.52 9.39
CA ARG A 124 19.01 -0.08 9.14
C ARG A 124 17.63 0.54 9.13
N ILE A 125 16.59 -0.19 8.70
CA ILE A 125 15.21 0.31 8.72
C ILE A 125 14.52 0.13 10.08
N ASP A 126 15.02 -0.80 10.92
CA ASP A 126 14.46 -1.07 12.25
C ASP A 126 15.05 -0.14 13.35
N LEU A 127 16.17 0.53 13.08
CA LEU A 127 16.91 1.37 14.04
C LEU A 127 16.52 2.86 14.04
N GLU A 128 15.82 3.34 13.01
CA GLU A 128 15.33 4.72 12.87
C GLU A 128 13.84 4.82 13.24
#